data_AF-A0A1Y5FJF3-F1
#
_entry.id   AF-A0A1Y5FJF3-F1
#
_cell.length_a   1.000
_cell.length_b   1.000
_cell.length_c   1.000
_cell.angle_alpha   90.00
_cell.angle_beta   90.00
_cell.angle_gamma   90.00
#
_symmetry.space_group_name_H-M   'P 1'
#
loop_
_entity.id
_entity.type
_entity.pdbx_description
1 polymer ?
#
loop_
_entity_poly.entity_id
_entity_poly.type
_entity_poly.pdbx_seq_one_letter_code
_entity_poly.pdbx_strand_id
1 'polypeptide(L)' 'MYICVCKGITEEQLEKAIKPESKPSDVLKDLGVGDSCGICLLDAIERISKSNQTKVSKSKK' A
#
# COMPACT_ATOMS: atom_id res chain seq x y z
N MET A 1 8.27 -2.71 -7.50
CA MET A 1 9.53 -2.28 -6.83
C MET A 1 9.52 -2.67 -5.34
N TYR A 2 10.62 -2.56 -4.58
CA TYR A 2 10.55 -2.63 -3.10
C TYR A 2 9.98 -1.32 -2.54
N ILE A 3 8.93 -1.42 -1.74
CA ILE A 3 8.36 -0.27 -1.05
C ILE A 3 9.00 -0.07 0.34
N CYS A 4 9.30 -1.15 1.06
CA CYS A 4 9.99 -1.09 2.34
C CYS A 4 11.22 -2.00 2.32
N VAL A 5 12.40 -1.40 2.23
CA VAL A 5 13.67 -2.14 2.19
C VAL A 5 14.01 -2.80 3.53
N CYS A 6 13.67 -2.18 4.65
CA CYS A 6 13.94 -2.73 6.00
C CYS A 6 13.24 -4.05 6.26
N LYS A 7 12.08 -4.26 5.64
CA LYS A 7 11.23 -5.45 5.82
C LYS A 7 11.13 -6.30 4.55
N GLY A 8 11.83 -5.92 3.47
CA GLY A 8 11.75 -6.62 2.18
C GLY A 8 10.35 -6.66 1.58
N ILE A 9 9.54 -5.61 1.78
CA ILE A 9 8.16 -5.55 1.28
C ILE A 9 8.16 -4.94 -0.12
N THR A 10 7.56 -5.66 -1.05
CA THR A 10 7.40 -5.25 -2.45
C THR A 10 6.08 -4.52 -2.67
N GLU A 11 6.04 -3.76 -3.76
CA GLU A 11 4.85 -3.08 -4.26
C GLU A 11 3.73 -4.07 -4.60
N GLU A 12 4.04 -5.23 -5.17
CA GLU A 12 3.05 -6.28 -5.44
C GLU A 12 2.43 -6.83 -4.15
N GLN A 13 3.22 -6.98 -3.08
CA GLN A 13 2.71 -7.38 -1.77
C GLN A 13 1.81 -6.29 -1.17
N LEU A 14 2.19 -5.02 -1.33
CA LEU A 14 1.37 -3.88 -0.92
C LEU A 14 0.03 -3.88 -1.65
N GLU A 15 0.04 -3.99 -2.97
CA GLU A 15 -1.16 -4.00 -3.81
C GLU A 15 -2.11 -5.15 -3.49
N LYS A 16 -1.57 -6.35 -3.23
CA LYS A 16 -2.35 -7.54 -2.83
C LYS A 16 -3.01 -7.38 -1.46
N ALA A 17 -2.45 -6.56 -0.57
CA ALA A 17 -3.01 -6.30 0.75
C ALA A 17 -4.12 -5.22 0.75
N ILE A 18 -4.25 -4.43 -0.32
CA ILE A 18 -5.27 -3.38 -0.43
C ILE A 18 -6.64 -3.99 -0.77
N LYS A 19 -7.56 -3.95 0.19
CA LYS A 19 -8.99 -4.27 -0.01
C LYS A 19 -9.81 -2.99 -0.19
N PRO A 20 -10.99 -3.05 -0.85
CA PRO A 20 -11.84 -1.88 -1.08
C PRO A 20 -12.19 -1.10 0.20
N GLU A 21 -12.40 -1.82 1.30
CA GLU A 21 -12.73 -1.29 2.62
C GLU A 21 -11.52 -0.98 3.52
N SER A 22 -10.30 -1.31 3.08
CA SER A 22 -9.10 -1.13 3.91
C SER A 22 -8.71 0.34 4.03
N LYS A 23 -8.45 0.80 5.26
CA LYS A 23 -7.76 2.08 5.48
C LYS A 23 -6.27 1.91 5.21
N PRO A 24 -5.58 2.93 4.65
CA PRO A 24 -4.15 2.84 4.40
C PRO A 24 -3.32 2.47 5.63
N SER A 25 -3.68 2.98 6.81
CA SER A 25 -3.03 2.65 8.08
C SER A 25 -3.07 1.16 8.41
N ASP A 26 -4.20 0.50 8.12
CA ASP A 26 -4.40 -0.91 8.46
C ASP A 26 -3.53 -1.78 7.54
N VAL A 27 -3.49 -1.47 6.24
CA VAL A 27 -2.65 -2.15 5.25
C VAL A 27 -1.17 -2.05 5.61
N LEU A 28 -0.72 -0.85 6.00
CA LEU A 28 0.69 -0.62 6.35
C LEU A 28 1.06 -1.37 7.63
N LYS A 29 0.18 -1.36 8.63
CA LYS A 29 0.38 -2.07 9.89
C LYS A 29 0.42 -3.59 9.70
N ASP A 30 -0.48 -4.14 8.89
CA ASP A 30 -0.55 -5.58 8.64
C ASP A 30 0.68 -6.10 7.90
N LEU A 31 1.24 -5.31 6.98
CA LEU A 31 2.46 -5.65 6.27
C LEU A 31 3.75 -5.31 7.03
N GLY A 32 3.66 -4.46 8.05
CA GLY A 32 4.81 -3.91 8.78
C GLY A 32 5.60 -2.86 7.99
N VAL A 33 4.96 -2.17 7.05
CA VAL A 33 5.59 -1.08 6.28
C VAL A 33 5.85 0.10 7.22
N GLY A 34 7.12 0.48 7.35
CA GLY A 34 7.52 1.64 8.15
C GLY A 34 7.86 1.33 9.61
N ASP A 35 7.73 0.09 10.08
CA ASP A 35 8.01 -0.32 11.47
C ASP A 35 9.48 -0.15 11.91
N SER A 36 10.40 0.04 10.97
CA SER A 36 11.83 0.22 11.28
C SER A 36 12.26 1.68 11.16
N CYS A 37 12.58 2.16 9.95
CA CYS A 37 13.08 3.53 9.76
C CYS A 37 12.00 4.56 9.36
N GLY A 38 10.79 4.10 9.00
CA GLY A 38 9.67 4.98 8.61
C GLY A 38 9.79 5.72 7.27
N ILE A 39 10.96 5.75 6.61
CA ILE A 39 11.21 6.55 5.39
C ILE A 39 10.24 6.21 4.26
N CYS A 40 9.80 4.95 4.16
CA CYS A 40 8.88 4.48 3.13
C CYS A 40 7.40 4.83 3.36
N LEU A 41 7.02 5.43 4.49
CA LEU A 41 5.61 5.61 4.86
C LEU A 41 4.84 6.50 3.89
N LEU A 42 5.37 7.69 3.58
CA LEU A 42 4.70 8.65 2.68
C LEU A 42 4.51 8.04 1.28
N ASP A 43 5.57 7.41 0.78
CA ASP A 43 5.60 6.67 -0.47
C ASP A 43 4.56 5.54 -0.53
N ALA A 44 4.40 4.78 0.54
CA ALA A 44 3.45 3.68 0.62
C ALA A 44 2.00 4.19 0.73
N ILE A 45 1.75 5.25 1.50
CA ILE A 45 0.43 5.89 1.64
C ILE A 45 -0.05 6.43 0.29
N GLU A 46 0.83 7.09 -0.47
CA GLU A 46 0.49 7.63 -1.79
C GLU A 46 0.08 6.51 -2.76
N ARG A 47 0.83 5.40 -2.77
CA ARG A 47 0.53 4.23 -3.61
C ARG A 47 -0.81 3.58 -3.25
N ILE A 48 -1.11 3.42 -1.96
CA ILE A 48 -2.40 2.89 -1.51
C ILE A 48 -3.54 3.81 -1.97
N SER A 49 -3.36 5.12 -1.82
CA SER A 49 -4.37 6.13 -2.19
C SER A 49 -4.64 6.14 -3.71
N LYS A 50 -3.59 5.97 -4.53
CA LYS A 50 -3.71 5.85 -6.00
C LYS A 50 -4.41 4.55 -6.43
N SER A 51 -4.14 3.44 -5.75
CA SER A 51 -4.77 2.14 -6.02
C SER A 51 -6.29 2.19 -5.80
N ASN A 52 -6.75 2.86 -4.74
CA ASN A 52 -8.18 3.04 -4.46
C ASN A 52 -8.91 3.91 -5.51
N GLN A 53 -8.25 4.92 -6.08
CA GLN A 53 -8.85 5.75 -7.13
C GLN A 53 -8.99 4.98 -8.46
N THR A 54 -8.06 4.07 -8.75
CA THR A 54 -8.04 3.33 -10.02
C THR A 54 -9.16 2.27 -10.10
N LYS A 55 -9.66 1.76 -8.97
CA LYS A 55 -10.75 0.77 -8.97
C LYS A 55 -12.14 1.37 -9.21
N VAL A 56 -12.34 2.68 -9.01
CA VAL A 56 -13.63 3.35 -9.27
C VAL A 56 -13.90 3.53 -10.77
N SER A 57 -12.85 3.53 -11.62
CA SER A 57 -12.98 3.79 -13.06
C SER A 57 -13.14 2.55 -13.95
N LYS A 58 -13.12 1.32 -13.40
CA LYS A 58 -13.21 0.07 -14.20
C LYS A 58 -14.56 -0.66 -14.12
N SER A 59 -15.58 -0.10 -13.48
CA SER A 59 -16.97 -0.63 -13.50
C SER A 59 -17.89 0.19 -14.42
N LYS A 60 -17.50 0.33 -15.69
CA LYS A 60 -18.38 0.70 -16.81
C LYS A 60 -17.85 0.03 -18.07
N LYS A 61 -18.12 -1.26 -18.24
CA LYS A 61 -18.28 -1.86 -19.56
C LYS A 61 -19.27 -3.00 -19.48
#